data_AF-A0A371QRB4-F1
#
_entry.id   AF-A0A371QRB4-F1
#
_cell.length_a   1.000
_cell.length_b   1.000
_cell.length_c   1.000
_cell.angle_alpha   90.00
_cell.angle_beta   90.00
_cell.angle_gamma   90.00
#
_symmetry.space_group_name_H-M   'P 1'
#
loop_
_entity.id
_entity.type
_entity.pdbx_description
1 polymer ?
#
loop_
_entity_poly.entity_id
_entity_poly.type
_entity_poly.pdbx_seq_one_letter_code
_entity_poly.pdbx_strand_id
1 'polypeptide(L)'
;MFLKYKIGTILSFILIIGLAACSDSSTGVSEDQEATIHGSIETNQSQAKAQTSNSNVEGTTVTAARITTDGSFETIAGTETEANASGEFSLQVDVNAANQIVVIAEHSEGELRGFISAEIENNQSYRLKPLNGESTAETAVFAEIVSVGNADIVWKTDIETVIRPETAAEINAESSASADIATAITNYAEARAEFFFAEAADGDGEAILEQSADLIAEAQFEYETNAEAAADSEDLRAAFKSLIDAKIDAYTEAGAQAGEVATMIHMQKNALHNSISNQSEEIQNSVRASASLYAATAVDFAAQTNAEASGMSETTVSAIADAGADLKTEIEASSGASSEIEAAFEAYHEEVRTAMENDSNVEAQVIVDIDAEINSNGGAKFVFENAISGVIDANLLGDIYTTFTSSVESEVESRSEDLVELDLEAMAEIFILINLYS
;
A
#
# COMPACT_ATOMS: atom_id res chain seq x y z
N MET A 1 7.82 -25.19 -2.72
CA MET A 1 7.31 -26.10 -1.66
C MET A 1 6.78 -25.18 -0.57
N PHE A 2 5.51 -24.79 -0.65
CA PHE A 2 4.92 -23.80 0.25
C PHE A 2 4.97 -24.29 1.69
N LEU A 3 5.90 -23.77 2.49
CA LEU A 3 5.74 -23.83 3.93
C LEU A 3 4.60 -22.85 4.26
N LYS A 4 3.53 -23.39 4.83
CA LYS A 4 2.52 -22.60 5.52
C LYS A 4 3.19 -21.95 6.73
N TYR A 5 3.70 -20.74 6.56
CA TYR A 5 4.25 -19.97 7.66
C TYR A 5 3.10 -19.24 8.33
N LYS A 6 2.76 -19.69 9.53
CA LYS A 6 1.86 -18.98 10.41
C LYS A 6 2.64 -17.80 10.96
N ILE A 7 2.40 -16.60 10.43
CA ILE A 7 2.71 -15.37 11.14
C ILE A 7 1.97 -15.47 12.49
N GLY A 8 2.74 -15.37 13.58
CA GLY A 8 2.20 -15.50 14.92
C GLY A 8 1.11 -14.46 15.16
N THR A 9 0.05 -14.87 15.84
CA THR A 9 -1.04 -14.01 16.30
C THR A 9 -0.47 -12.76 16.98
N ILE A 10 -0.70 -11.60 16.36
CA ILE A 10 -0.11 -10.30 16.69
C ILE A 10 -0.76 -9.80 17.97
N LEU A 11 0.00 -9.71 19.07
CA LEU A 11 -0.48 -9.08 20.30
C LEU A 11 -0.26 -7.56 20.19
N SER A 12 -1.09 -6.89 19.38
CA SER A 12 -0.96 -5.46 19.11
C SER A 12 -1.37 -4.64 20.34
N PHE A 13 -0.41 -4.03 21.05
CA PHE A 13 -0.69 -3.14 22.17
C PHE A 13 -0.86 -1.70 21.65
N ILE A 14 -2.04 -1.38 21.11
CA ILE A 14 -2.37 0.01 20.75
C ILE A 14 -2.56 0.82 22.05
N LEU A 15 -1.59 1.68 22.37
CA LEU A 15 -1.67 2.61 23.50
C LEU A 15 -2.48 3.85 23.09
N ILE A 16 -3.80 3.79 23.22
CA ILE A 16 -4.69 4.93 22.94
C ILE A 16 -4.50 6.01 24.01
N ILE A 17 -3.88 7.14 23.64
CA ILE A 17 -3.95 8.37 24.43
C ILE A 17 -5.32 9.01 24.18
N GLY A 18 -6.32 8.53 24.93
CA GLY A 18 -7.64 9.15 24.98
C GLY A 18 -7.55 10.54 25.59
N LEU A 19 -7.87 11.58 24.81
CA LEU A 19 -8.24 12.89 25.33
C LEU A 19 -9.58 12.74 26.08
N ALA A 20 -9.48 12.49 27.38
CA ALA A 20 -10.61 12.43 28.29
C ALA A 20 -11.32 13.79 28.37
N ALA A 21 -12.45 13.92 27.70
CA ALA A 21 -13.48 14.88 28.06
C ALA A 21 -14.26 14.32 29.26
N CYS A 22 -13.87 14.74 30.47
CA CYS A 22 -14.63 14.50 31.69
C CYS A 22 -16.05 15.08 31.59
N SER A 23 -17.06 14.22 31.71
CA SER A 23 -18.31 14.60 32.38
C SER A 23 -18.92 13.40 33.10
N ASP A 24 -19.52 13.69 34.24
CA ASP A 24 -19.59 12.85 35.44
C ASP A 24 -20.91 12.06 35.55
N SER A 25 -20.82 10.91 36.21
CA SER A 25 -21.85 10.22 37.02
C SER A 25 -23.01 9.39 36.38
N SER A 26 -22.91 8.07 36.61
CA SER A 26 -23.84 7.22 37.40
C SER A 26 -24.55 6.04 36.71
N THR A 27 -24.35 4.88 37.36
CA THR A 27 -25.18 3.66 37.45
C THR A 27 -25.33 2.73 36.25
N GLY A 28 -24.69 1.57 36.35
CA GLY A 28 -25.06 0.34 35.64
C GLY A 28 -23.90 -0.31 34.89
N VAL A 29 -22.94 -0.91 35.60
CA VAL A 29 -22.01 -1.84 34.94
C VAL A 29 -22.81 -3.10 34.64
N SER A 30 -23.37 -3.16 33.44
CA SER A 30 -23.82 -4.40 32.82
C SER A 30 -22.58 -5.10 32.28
N GLU A 31 -22.38 -6.34 32.71
CA GLU A 31 -21.36 -7.25 32.21
C GLU A 31 -21.77 -7.74 30.81
N ASP A 32 -21.46 -6.97 29.78
CA ASP A 32 -21.20 -7.45 28.41
C ASP A 32 -20.16 -6.46 27.85
N GLN A 33 -18.88 -6.86 27.93
CA GLN A 33 -17.78 -6.05 27.44
C GLN A 33 -17.76 -6.22 25.92
N GLU A 34 -18.22 -5.24 25.16
CA GLU A 34 -18.25 -5.27 23.70
C GLU A 34 -17.26 -4.24 23.12
N ALA A 35 -16.79 -4.48 21.91
CA ALA A 35 -16.10 -3.46 21.11
C ALA A 35 -17.14 -2.50 20.50
N THR A 36 -16.76 -1.24 20.33
CA THR A 36 -17.61 -0.24 19.64
C THR A 36 -17.01 0.10 18.28
N ILE A 37 -17.78 -0.08 17.21
CA ILE A 37 -17.39 0.27 15.85
C ILE A 37 -18.17 1.52 15.44
N HIS A 38 -17.43 2.57 15.05
CA HIS A 38 -17.97 3.81 14.51
C HIS A 38 -17.75 3.88 13.00
N GLY A 39 -18.72 4.44 12.28
CA GLY A 39 -18.57 4.70 10.85
C GLY A 39 -19.69 5.58 10.32
N SER A 40 -19.69 5.78 9.02
CA SER A 40 -20.73 6.54 8.31
C SER A 40 -21.07 5.88 6.97
N ILE A 41 -22.21 6.24 6.38
CA ILE A 41 -22.68 5.73 5.09
C ILE A 41 -22.63 6.85 4.05
N GLU A 42 -21.99 6.58 2.91
CA GLU A 42 -21.90 7.49 1.77
C GLU A 42 -22.43 6.82 0.50
N THR A 43 -23.53 7.33 -0.04
CA THR A 43 -24.22 6.76 -1.21
C THR A 43 -23.73 7.31 -2.55
N ASN A 44 -22.92 8.37 -2.57
CA ASN A 44 -22.32 8.88 -3.80
C ASN A 44 -20.90 8.34 -3.95
N GLN A 45 -20.64 7.61 -5.03
CA GLN A 45 -19.33 7.06 -5.43
C GLN A 45 -18.26 8.13 -5.74
N SER A 46 -18.51 9.41 -5.47
CA SER A 46 -17.60 10.49 -5.86
C SER A 46 -17.53 11.54 -4.76
N GLN A 47 -16.38 11.54 -4.09
CA GLN A 47 -15.79 12.68 -3.38
C GLN A 47 -16.54 13.20 -2.16
N ALA A 48 -16.07 12.75 -0.99
CA ALA A 48 -16.04 13.45 0.29
C ALA A 48 -17.37 14.01 0.84
N LYS A 49 -17.37 14.40 2.12
CA LYS A 49 -18.52 14.96 2.81
C LYS A 49 -18.85 16.37 2.29
N ALA A 50 -19.37 16.48 1.07
CA ALA A 50 -20.21 17.61 0.72
C ALA A 50 -21.36 17.62 1.73
N GLN A 51 -21.44 18.69 2.55
CA GLN A 51 -22.42 18.95 3.62
C GLN A 51 -23.87 19.06 3.11
N THR A 52 -24.34 18.11 2.32
CA THR A 52 -25.75 17.92 2.03
C THR A 52 -26.24 16.82 2.96
N SER A 53 -27.23 17.15 3.80
CA SER A 53 -27.95 16.15 4.59
C SER A 53 -28.32 14.97 3.69
N ASN A 54 -27.69 13.82 3.88
CA ASN A 54 -27.98 12.60 3.13
C ASN A 54 -29.28 12.03 3.68
N SER A 55 -30.42 12.70 3.43
CA SER A 55 -31.74 12.27 3.87
C SER A 55 -32.15 10.87 3.36
N ASN A 56 -31.36 10.32 2.44
CA ASN A 56 -31.55 8.98 1.89
C ASN A 56 -30.93 7.87 2.76
N VAL A 57 -30.06 8.18 3.72
CA VAL A 57 -29.37 7.15 4.54
C VAL A 57 -29.84 7.08 6.00
N GLU A 58 -30.66 8.04 6.44
CA GLU A 58 -31.25 8.02 7.79
C GLU A 58 -32.14 6.78 7.99
N GLY A 59 -31.97 6.08 9.11
CA GLY A 59 -32.71 4.86 9.42
C GLY A 59 -32.26 3.64 8.64
N THR A 60 -31.13 3.71 7.93
CA THR A 60 -30.50 2.52 7.32
C THR A 60 -30.09 1.55 8.43
N THR A 61 -30.53 0.31 8.33
CA THR A 61 -30.15 -0.75 9.28
C THR A 61 -28.69 -1.13 9.06
N VAL A 62 -27.90 -1.09 10.12
CA VAL A 62 -26.49 -1.44 10.13
C VAL A 62 -26.28 -2.63 11.05
N THR A 63 -25.61 -3.67 10.54
CA THR A 63 -25.33 -4.91 11.27
C THR A 63 -23.85 -5.30 11.20
N ALA A 64 -23.39 -6.09 12.17
CA ALA A 64 -22.12 -6.79 12.05
C ALA A 64 -22.34 -8.20 11.49
N ALA A 65 -21.41 -8.65 10.67
CA ALA A 65 -21.29 -10.01 10.19
C ALA A 65 -19.85 -10.49 10.36
N ARG A 66 -19.66 -11.81 10.32
CA ARG A 66 -18.34 -12.42 10.16
C ARG A 66 -18.19 -12.98 8.76
N ILE A 67 -16.98 -12.93 8.24
CA ILE A 67 -16.63 -13.69 7.03
C ILE A 67 -16.40 -15.14 7.45
N THR A 68 -17.07 -16.07 6.80
CA THR A 68 -16.84 -17.50 7.03
C THR A 68 -15.72 -18.01 6.12
N THR A 69 -15.24 -19.23 6.37
CA THR A 69 -14.12 -19.81 5.61
C THR A 69 -14.41 -20.03 4.12
N ASP A 70 -15.67 -19.92 3.68
CA ASP A 70 -16.04 -20.00 2.26
C ASP A 70 -16.24 -18.61 1.61
N GLY A 71 -15.94 -17.53 2.33
CA GLY A 71 -16.11 -16.15 1.88
C GLY A 71 -17.53 -15.60 2.05
N SER A 72 -18.49 -16.39 2.54
CA SER A 72 -19.84 -15.89 2.82
C SER A 72 -19.92 -15.09 4.12
N PHE A 73 -20.90 -14.18 4.20
CA PHE A 73 -21.15 -13.35 5.39
C PHE A 73 -22.22 -13.99 6.28
N GLU A 74 -21.92 -14.15 7.57
CA GLU A 74 -22.86 -14.61 8.58
C GLU A 74 -23.11 -13.50 9.61
N THR A 75 -24.33 -12.97 9.66
CA THR A 75 -24.74 -11.92 10.60
C THR A 75 -24.51 -12.36 12.05
N ILE A 76 -23.92 -11.48 12.85
CA ILE A 76 -23.74 -11.68 14.28
C ILE A 76 -25.04 -11.27 14.98
N ALA A 77 -25.62 -12.18 15.75
CA ALA A 77 -26.88 -11.91 16.40
C ALA A 77 -26.73 -10.81 17.47
N GLY A 78 -27.67 -9.84 17.47
CA GLY A 78 -27.72 -8.77 18.48
C GLY A 78 -26.93 -7.51 18.12
N THR A 79 -26.20 -7.50 17.01
CA THR A 79 -25.41 -6.35 16.56
C THR A 79 -26.20 -5.50 15.55
N GLU A 80 -27.36 -4.96 15.91
CA GLU A 80 -28.17 -4.13 15.00
C GLU A 80 -28.25 -2.69 15.52
N THR A 81 -28.06 -1.72 14.63
CA THR A 81 -28.23 -0.28 14.90
C THR A 81 -28.79 0.43 13.67
N GLU A 82 -29.14 1.70 13.80
CA GLU A 82 -29.62 2.52 12.69
C GLU A 82 -28.69 3.72 12.47
N ALA A 83 -28.43 4.05 11.22
CA ALA A 83 -27.69 5.26 10.86
C ALA A 83 -28.54 6.52 11.14
N ASN A 84 -27.91 7.57 11.66
CA ASN A 84 -28.56 8.84 11.94
C ASN A 84 -28.78 9.69 10.67
N ALA A 85 -29.33 10.91 10.81
CA ALA A 85 -29.58 11.82 9.69
C ALA A 85 -28.32 12.28 8.92
N SER A 86 -27.14 12.14 9.52
CA SER A 86 -25.84 12.38 8.89
C SER A 86 -25.24 11.11 8.27
N GLY A 87 -25.92 9.97 8.39
CA GLY A 87 -25.43 8.66 7.97
C GLY A 87 -24.45 8.01 8.94
N GLU A 88 -24.24 8.56 10.13
CA GLU A 88 -23.31 8.02 11.12
C GLU A 88 -23.98 6.91 11.94
N PHE A 89 -23.21 5.89 12.32
CA PHE A 89 -23.66 4.80 13.17
C PHE A 89 -22.63 4.48 14.27
N SER A 90 -23.12 3.82 15.32
CA SER A 90 -22.30 3.24 16.38
C SER A 90 -22.84 1.84 16.65
N LEU A 91 -21.99 0.84 16.43
CA LEU A 91 -22.33 -0.57 16.50
C LEU A 91 -21.55 -1.22 17.64
N GLN A 92 -22.22 -2.03 18.46
CA GLN A 92 -21.56 -2.81 19.51
C GLN A 92 -21.45 -4.27 19.05
N VAL A 93 -20.27 -4.87 19.26
CA VAL A 93 -19.96 -6.24 18.82
C VAL A 93 -19.16 -6.94 19.92
N ASP A 94 -19.64 -8.09 20.38
CA ASP A 94 -18.79 -9.01 21.16
C ASP A 94 -17.80 -9.71 20.25
N VAL A 95 -16.53 -9.29 20.32
CA VAL A 95 -15.45 -9.79 19.45
C VAL A 95 -15.09 -11.25 19.77
N ASN A 96 -15.45 -11.76 20.95
CA ASN A 96 -15.20 -13.18 21.26
C ASN A 96 -16.11 -14.11 20.45
N ALA A 97 -17.18 -13.58 19.86
CA ALA A 97 -18.12 -14.34 19.05
C ALA A 97 -17.64 -14.56 17.61
N ALA A 98 -16.69 -13.76 17.11
CA ALA A 98 -16.29 -13.77 15.71
C ALA A 98 -14.92 -13.10 15.43
N ASN A 99 -14.20 -13.64 14.44
CA ASN A 99 -13.06 -12.98 13.79
C ASN A 99 -13.50 -12.46 12.40
N GLN A 100 -12.69 -11.61 11.76
CA GLN A 100 -12.94 -11.09 10.39
C GLN A 100 -14.30 -10.39 10.30
N ILE A 101 -14.45 -9.34 11.12
CA ILE A 101 -15.71 -8.60 11.27
C ILE A 101 -15.92 -7.69 10.07
N VAL A 102 -17.15 -7.68 9.58
CA VAL A 102 -17.66 -6.82 8.52
C VAL A 102 -18.88 -6.09 9.03
N VAL A 103 -18.98 -4.81 8.68
CA VAL A 103 -20.18 -4.01 8.89
C VAL A 103 -20.96 -3.96 7.59
N ILE A 104 -22.26 -4.25 7.65
CA ILE A 104 -23.19 -4.26 6.51
C ILE A 104 -24.30 -3.25 6.79
N ALA A 105 -24.47 -2.30 5.90
CA ALA A 105 -25.57 -1.35 5.88
C ALA A 105 -26.58 -1.74 4.79
N GLU A 106 -27.80 -2.08 5.18
CA GLU A 106 -28.89 -2.45 4.26
C GLU A 106 -29.64 -1.20 3.78
N HIS A 107 -29.24 -0.67 2.63
CA HIS A 107 -29.86 0.51 2.02
C HIS A 107 -30.86 0.11 0.93
N SER A 108 -31.77 1.03 0.58
CA SER A 108 -32.81 0.79 -0.44
C SER A 108 -32.28 0.47 -1.85
N GLU A 109 -31.03 0.82 -2.14
CA GLU A 109 -30.36 0.60 -3.43
C GLU A 109 -29.42 -0.61 -3.42
N GLY A 110 -29.20 -1.24 -2.26
CA GLY A 110 -28.28 -2.36 -2.09
C GLY A 110 -27.61 -2.38 -0.72
N GLU A 111 -26.73 -3.35 -0.52
CA GLU A 111 -25.89 -3.44 0.68
C GLU A 111 -24.60 -2.66 0.47
N LEU A 112 -24.24 -1.83 1.44
CA LEU A 112 -22.92 -1.21 1.55
C LEU A 112 -22.14 -1.91 2.66
N ARG A 113 -20.85 -2.18 2.43
CA ARG A 113 -20.05 -3.00 3.34
C ARG A 113 -18.71 -2.35 3.65
N GLY A 114 -18.15 -2.69 4.81
CA GLY A 114 -16.79 -2.30 5.21
C GLY A 114 -16.23 -3.33 6.18
N PHE A 115 -14.97 -3.69 6.04
CA PHE A 115 -14.33 -4.72 6.85
C PHE A 115 -13.34 -4.13 7.84
N ILE A 116 -13.20 -4.78 8.98
CA ILE A 116 -12.13 -4.52 9.95
C ILE A 116 -11.19 -5.71 9.90
N SER A 117 -9.94 -5.47 9.51
CA SER A 117 -8.90 -6.51 9.49
C SER A 117 -7.99 -6.46 10.71
N ALA A 118 -8.09 -5.43 11.56
CA ALA A 118 -7.37 -5.37 12.83
C ALA A 118 -7.94 -6.39 13.82
N GLU A 119 -7.10 -6.93 14.70
CA GLU A 119 -7.60 -7.66 15.86
C GLU A 119 -8.47 -6.70 16.71
N ILE A 120 -9.74 -7.08 16.85
CA ILE A 120 -10.71 -6.28 17.60
C ILE A 120 -10.74 -6.81 19.03
N GLU A 121 -10.57 -5.92 20.00
CA GLU A 121 -10.64 -6.22 21.41
C GLU A 121 -11.89 -5.59 22.03
N ASN A 122 -12.54 -6.33 22.93
CA ASN A 122 -13.66 -5.79 23.70
C ASN A 122 -13.20 -4.61 24.56
N ASN A 123 -14.11 -3.64 24.75
CA ASN A 123 -13.86 -2.36 25.43
C ASN A 123 -12.97 -1.37 24.65
N GLN A 124 -12.61 -1.66 23.40
CA GLN A 124 -11.96 -0.70 22.51
C GLN A 124 -12.96 -0.10 21.51
N SER A 125 -12.59 1.06 20.96
CA SER A 125 -13.34 1.72 19.89
C SER A 125 -12.56 1.67 18.59
N TYR A 126 -13.25 1.31 17.52
CA TYR A 126 -12.71 1.23 16.17
C TYR A 126 -13.46 2.20 15.26
N ARG A 127 -12.78 2.65 14.22
CA ARG A 127 -13.36 3.45 13.15
C ARG A 127 -13.28 2.69 11.85
N LEU A 128 -14.26 2.91 11.00
CA LEU A 128 -14.27 2.50 9.62
C LEU A 128 -14.32 3.75 8.75
N LYS A 129 -13.62 3.70 7.62
CA LYS A 129 -13.90 4.64 6.53
C LYS A 129 -15.37 4.53 6.09
N PRO A 130 -15.92 5.55 5.41
CA PRO A 130 -17.32 5.55 5.01
C PRO A 130 -17.71 4.30 4.21
N LEU A 131 -18.85 3.71 4.55
CA LEU A 131 -19.45 2.60 3.83
C LEU A 131 -19.98 3.13 2.49
N ASN A 132 -19.34 2.73 1.40
CA ASN A 132 -19.64 3.17 0.03
C ASN A 132 -19.28 2.07 -0.99
N GLY A 133 -19.29 2.40 -2.28
CA GLY A 133 -18.95 1.44 -3.34
C GLY A 133 -17.50 0.92 -3.26
N GLU A 134 -16.56 1.77 -2.85
CA GLU A 134 -15.14 1.40 -2.65
C GLU A 134 -15.00 0.38 -1.53
N SER A 135 -15.48 0.72 -0.32
CA SER A 135 -15.40 -0.18 0.84
C SER A 135 -16.16 -1.50 0.62
N THR A 136 -17.21 -1.48 -0.21
CA THR A 136 -17.96 -2.69 -0.59
C THR A 136 -17.14 -3.59 -1.49
N ALA A 137 -16.45 -3.04 -2.50
CA ALA A 137 -15.56 -3.78 -3.38
C ALA A 137 -14.36 -4.37 -2.60
N GLU A 138 -13.77 -3.59 -1.70
CA GLU A 138 -12.70 -4.07 -0.83
C GLU A 138 -13.13 -5.19 0.09
N THR A 139 -14.32 -5.07 0.68
CA THR A 139 -14.88 -6.14 1.51
C THR A 139 -15.11 -7.41 0.69
N ALA A 140 -15.55 -7.29 -0.57
CA ALA A 140 -15.71 -8.45 -1.45
C ALA A 140 -14.36 -9.12 -1.75
N VAL A 141 -13.32 -8.34 -2.03
CA VAL A 141 -11.97 -8.85 -2.23
C VAL A 141 -11.41 -9.50 -0.97
N PHE A 142 -11.59 -8.89 0.20
CA PHE A 142 -11.17 -9.47 1.47
C PHE A 142 -11.87 -10.81 1.75
N ALA A 143 -13.16 -10.91 1.44
CA ALA A 143 -13.89 -12.17 1.57
C ALA A 143 -13.32 -13.30 0.69
N GLU A 144 -12.87 -12.98 -0.54
CA GLU A 144 -12.17 -13.94 -1.40
C GLU A 144 -10.80 -14.34 -0.83
N ILE A 145 -10.04 -13.39 -0.27
CA ILE A 145 -8.75 -13.67 0.41
C ILE A 145 -8.96 -14.62 1.60
N VAL A 146 -10.02 -14.41 2.38
CA VAL A 146 -10.41 -15.30 3.49
C VAL A 146 -10.77 -16.69 2.96
N SER A 147 -11.54 -16.77 1.87
CA SER A 147 -12.03 -18.04 1.30
C SER A 147 -10.88 -18.97 0.84
N VAL A 148 -9.78 -18.38 0.35
CA VAL A 148 -8.56 -19.11 -0.05
C VAL A 148 -7.56 -19.32 1.08
N GLY A 149 -7.80 -18.72 2.25
CA GLY A 149 -6.98 -18.90 3.46
C GLY A 149 -5.70 -18.06 3.49
N ASN A 150 -5.68 -16.91 2.82
CA ASN A 150 -4.52 -16.01 2.73
C ASN A 150 -4.67 -14.73 3.56
N ALA A 151 -5.69 -14.64 4.41
CA ALA A 151 -5.93 -13.47 5.27
C ALA A 151 -4.79 -13.19 6.26
N ASP A 152 -3.95 -14.17 6.57
CA ASP A 152 -2.82 -14.02 7.50
C ASP A 152 -1.63 -13.26 6.89
N ILE A 153 -1.51 -13.21 5.55
CA ILE A 153 -0.38 -12.56 4.86
C ILE A 153 -0.77 -11.24 4.19
N VAL A 154 -2.05 -11.04 3.90
CA VAL A 154 -2.57 -9.82 3.28
C VAL A 154 -3.00 -8.83 4.36
N TRP A 155 -2.44 -7.63 4.33
CA TRP A 155 -2.80 -6.56 5.24
C TRP A 155 -3.95 -5.72 4.68
N LYS A 156 -4.70 -5.02 5.54
CA LYS A 156 -5.77 -4.10 5.11
C LYS A 156 -5.30 -3.14 4.04
N THR A 157 -4.14 -2.55 4.31
CA THR A 157 -3.56 -1.53 3.45
C THR A 157 -3.22 -2.06 2.06
N ASP A 158 -2.95 -3.36 1.91
CA ASP A 158 -2.69 -3.96 0.60
C ASP A 158 -3.95 -3.90 -0.28
N ILE A 159 -5.11 -4.08 0.35
CA ILE A 159 -6.42 -4.00 -0.30
C ILE A 159 -6.76 -2.53 -0.61
N GLU A 160 -6.67 -1.65 0.38
CA GLU A 160 -7.10 -0.24 0.23
C GLU A 160 -6.15 0.63 -0.60
N THR A 161 -4.88 0.22 -0.75
CA THR A 161 -3.95 0.87 -1.69
C THR A 161 -4.28 0.48 -3.14
N VAL A 162 -4.77 -0.73 -3.38
CA VAL A 162 -5.04 -1.25 -4.74
C VAL A 162 -6.44 -0.89 -5.22
N ILE A 163 -7.43 -0.96 -4.34
CA ILE A 163 -8.84 -0.76 -4.70
C ILE A 163 -9.22 0.70 -4.48
N ARG A 164 -9.07 1.48 -5.54
CA ARG A 164 -9.51 2.88 -5.62
C ARG A 164 -10.91 2.96 -6.24
N PRO A 165 -11.59 4.13 -6.21
CA PRO A 165 -12.97 4.26 -6.71
C PRO A 165 -13.20 3.68 -8.10
N GLU A 166 -12.24 3.81 -9.02
CA GLU A 166 -12.32 3.30 -10.39
C GLU A 166 -12.27 1.75 -10.41
N THR A 167 -11.29 1.14 -9.74
CA THR A 167 -11.21 -0.33 -9.59
C THR A 167 -12.44 -0.88 -8.88
N ALA A 168 -12.94 -0.18 -7.86
CA ALA A 168 -14.13 -0.57 -7.12
C ALA A 168 -15.39 -0.57 -7.98
N ALA A 169 -15.54 0.41 -8.89
CA ALA A 169 -16.67 0.46 -9.81
C ALA A 169 -16.71 -0.79 -10.70
N GLU A 170 -15.56 -1.21 -11.22
CA GLU A 170 -15.42 -2.42 -12.05
C GLU A 170 -15.67 -3.71 -11.24
N ILE A 171 -15.10 -3.83 -10.03
CA ILE A 171 -15.35 -4.98 -9.14
C ILE A 171 -16.85 -5.13 -8.83
N ASN A 172 -17.54 -4.02 -8.55
CA ASN A 172 -18.96 -4.05 -8.25
C ASN A 172 -19.83 -4.36 -9.49
N ALA A 173 -19.32 -4.10 -10.69
CA ALA A 173 -20.01 -4.42 -11.94
C ALA A 173 -19.79 -5.88 -12.39
N GLU A 174 -18.64 -6.47 -12.09
CA GLU A 174 -18.23 -7.80 -12.55
C GLU A 174 -17.91 -8.76 -11.41
N SER A 175 -18.77 -9.77 -11.21
CA SER A 175 -18.66 -10.70 -10.07
C SER A 175 -17.37 -11.54 -10.02
N SER A 176 -16.63 -11.68 -11.13
CA SER A 176 -15.35 -12.39 -11.15
C SER A 176 -14.15 -11.52 -10.79
N ALA A 177 -14.27 -10.20 -10.94
CA ALA A 177 -13.15 -9.28 -10.72
C ALA A 177 -12.65 -9.31 -9.26
N SER A 178 -13.54 -9.53 -8.27
CA SER A 178 -13.12 -9.64 -6.87
C SER A 178 -12.14 -10.80 -6.63
N ALA A 179 -12.38 -11.97 -7.22
CA ALA A 179 -11.53 -13.14 -7.05
C ALA A 179 -10.16 -12.99 -7.76
N ASP A 180 -10.17 -12.38 -8.94
CA ASP A 180 -8.94 -12.12 -9.70
C ASP A 180 -8.07 -11.06 -9.00
N ILE A 181 -8.70 -9.99 -8.47
CA ILE A 181 -8.02 -8.96 -7.68
C ILE A 181 -7.52 -9.50 -6.34
N ALA A 182 -8.29 -10.36 -5.67
CA ALA A 182 -7.84 -11.06 -4.45
C ALA A 182 -6.59 -11.91 -4.69
N THR A 183 -6.54 -12.62 -5.83
CA THR A 183 -5.36 -13.37 -6.24
C THR A 183 -4.17 -12.44 -6.49
N ALA A 184 -4.39 -11.32 -7.17
CA ALA A 184 -3.34 -10.35 -7.46
C ALA A 184 -2.77 -9.70 -6.18
N ILE A 185 -3.62 -9.34 -5.21
CA ILE A 185 -3.20 -8.81 -3.91
C ILE A 185 -2.50 -9.88 -3.06
N THR A 186 -2.90 -11.15 -3.17
CA THR A 186 -2.15 -12.25 -2.56
C THR A 186 -0.72 -12.32 -3.11
N ASN A 187 -0.56 -12.32 -4.44
CA ASN A 187 0.78 -12.35 -5.06
C ASN A 187 1.61 -11.11 -4.67
N TYR A 188 0.97 -9.95 -4.56
CA TYR A 188 1.58 -8.71 -4.04
C TYR A 188 2.10 -8.87 -2.59
N ALA A 189 1.34 -9.53 -1.71
CA ALA A 189 1.75 -9.81 -0.33
C ALA A 189 2.84 -10.89 -0.26
N GLU A 190 2.77 -11.93 -1.08
CA GLU A 190 3.79 -12.98 -1.20
C GLU A 190 5.12 -12.40 -1.69
N ALA A 191 5.10 -11.47 -2.65
CA ALA A 191 6.29 -10.78 -3.12
C ALA A 191 6.99 -9.98 -2.00
N ARG A 192 6.24 -9.27 -1.15
CA ARG A 192 6.80 -8.61 0.04
C ARG A 192 7.45 -9.60 0.99
N ALA A 193 6.74 -10.68 1.30
CA ALA A 193 7.24 -11.69 2.23
C ALA A 193 8.53 -12.32 1.69
N GLU A 194 8.53 -12.76 0.43
CA GLU A 194 9.70 -13.38 -0.21
C GLU A 194 10.89 -12.42 -0.25
N PHE A 195 10.69 -11.15 -0.58
CA PHE A 195 11.78 -10.16 -0.58
C PHE A 195 12.51 -10.13 0.77
N PHE A 196 11.78 -9.91 1.88
CA PHE A 196 12.42 -9.84 3.20
C PHE A 196 12.96 -11.19 3.68
N PHE A 197 12.42 -12.32 3.24
CA PHE A 197 12.98 -13.63 3.58
C PHE A 197 14.21 -14.01 2.75
N ALA A 198 14.33 -13.52 1.52
CA ALA A 198 15.45 -13.78 0.62
C ALA A 198 16.61 -12.80 0.85
N GLU A 199 16.31 -11.52 1.03
CA GLU A 199 17.30 -10.43 1.04
C GLU A 199 17.76 -10.00 2.45
N ALA A 200 17.05 -10.35 3.53
CA ALA A 200 17.50 -9.98 4.88
C ALA A 200 18.79 -10.75 5.25
N ALA A 201 19.93 -10.13 4.95
CA ALA A 201 21.28 -10.70 5.05
C ALA A 201 21.64 -11.23 6.45
N ASP A 202 20.95 -10.76 7.50
CA ASP A 202 21.20 -11.13 8.90
C ASP A 202 20.08 -11.97 9.55
N GLY A 203 19.06 -12.38 8.78
CA GLY A 203 17.93 -13.18 9.30
C GLY A 203 16.86 -12.40 10.06
N ASP A 204 16.91 -11.06 10.00
CA ASP A 204 15.97 -10.16 10.69
C ASP A 204 14.69 -9.87 9.88
N GLY A 205 14.54 -10.42 8.67
CA GLY A 205 13.39 -10.14 7.79
C GLY A 205 12.01 -10.42 8.42
N GLU A 206 11.91 -11.46 9.26
CA GLU A 206 10.69 -11.74 10.02
C GLU A 206 10.37 -10.63 11.03
N ALA A 207 11.39 -10.11 11.72
CA ALA A 207 11.23 -9.02 12.68
C ALA A 207 10.89 -7.70 11.98
N ILE A 208 11.50 -7.43 10.82
CA ILE A 208 11.15 -6.27 9.99
C ILE A 208 9.68 -6.34 9.56
N LEU A 209 9.22 -7.49 9.08
CA LEU A 209 7.82 -7.69 8.69
C LEU A 209 6.85 -7.56 9.87
N GLU A 210 7.18 -8.11 11.03
CA GLU A 210 6.35 -8.01 12.23
C GLU A 210 6.23 -6.55 12.71
N GLN A 211 7.36 -5.86 12.87
CA GLN A 211 7.37 -4.48 13.34
C GLN A 211 6.73 -3.52 12.33
N SER A 212 6.99 -3.70 11.02
CA SER A 212 6.35 -2.89 9.99
C SER A 212 4.84 -3.13 9.94
N ALA A 213 4.35 -4.36 10.15
CA ALA A 213 2.93 -4.65 10.21
C ALA A 213 2.22 -3.87 11.32
N ASP A 214 2.82 -3.78 12.51
CA ASP A 214 2.27 -3.01 13.64
C ASP A 214 2.21 -1.50 13.33
N LEU A 215 3.31 -0.93 12.80
CA LEU A 215 3.37 0.49 12.43
C LEU A 215 2.41 0.82 11.27
N ILE A 216 2.27 -0.09 10.31
CA ILE A 216 1.32 0.05 9.20
C ILE A 216 -0.12 -0.04 9.69
N ALA A 217 -0.41 -0.86 10.69
CA ALA A 217 -1.74 -0.91 11.29
C ALA A 217 -2.11 0.41 11.99
N GLU A 218 -1.14 1.07 12.65
CA GLU A 218 -1.32 2.42 13.22
C GLU A 218 -1.56 3.46 12.11
N ALA A 219 -0.73 3.47 11.07
CA ALA A 219 -0.89 4.37 9.92
C ALA A 219 -2.24 4.18 9.20
N GLN A 220 -2.70 2.93 9.09
CA GLN A 220 -4.00 2.58 8.53
C GLN A 220 -5.15 3.14 9.39
N PHE A 221 -5.05 3.08 10.71
CA PHE A 221 -6.03 3.67 11.61
C PHE A 221 -6.10 5.21 11.47
N GLU A 222 -4.93 5.87 11.34
CA GLU A 222 -4.88 7.31 11.09
C GLU A 222 -5.50 7.67 9.73
N TYR A 223 -5.18 6.90 8.68
CA TYR A 223 -5.79 7.06 7.36
C TYR A 223 -7.32 6.97 7.43
N GLU A 224 -7.87 5.94 8.06
CA GLU A 224 -9.33 5.77 8.14
C GLU A 224 -10.00 6.91 8.92
N THR A 225 -9.35 7.39 9.99
CA THR A 225 -9.80 8.56 10.75
C THR A 225 -9.82 9.82 9.88
N ASN A 226 -8.76 10.05 9.11
CA ASN A 226 -8.65 11.22 8.23
C ASN A 226 -9.59 11.11 7.02
N ALA A 227 -9.75 9.93 6.43
CA ALA A 227 -10.67 9.66 5.33
C ALA A 227 -12.14 9.86 5.74
N GLU A 228 -12.51 9.44 6.95
CA GLU A 228 -13.84 9.72 7.53
C GLU A 228 -14.07 11.22 7.74
N ALA A 229 -13.02 11.96 8.11
CA ALA A 229 -13.09 13.39 8.39
C ALA A 229 -12.97 14.28 7.13
N ALA A 230 -12.56 13.72 5.99
CA ALA A 230 -12.30 14.45 4.76
C ALA A 230 -13.53 15.23 4.27
N ALA A 231 -13.37 16.54 4.06
CA ALA A 231 -14.46 17.42 3.63
C ALA A 231 -14.59 17.48 2.10
N ASP A 232 -13.47 17.28 1.38
CA ASP A 232 -13.39 17.25 -0.07
C ASP A 232 -12.40 16.19 -0.58
N SER A 233 -12.26 16.09 -1.91
CA SER A 233 -11.35 15.14 -2.55
C SER A 233 -9.87 15.49 -2.36
N GLU A 234 -9.54 16.74 -2.04
CA GLU A 234 -8.17 17.16 -1.76
C GLU A 234 -7.75 16.62 -0.38
N ASP A 235 -8.62 16.73 0.63
CA ASP A 235 -8.41 16.15 1.97
C ASP A 235 -8.21 14.62 1.90
N LEU A 236 -9.07 13.92 1.15
CA LEU A 236 -8.97 12.47 0.99
C LEU A 236 -7.67 12.06 0.29
N ARG A 237 -7.25 12.82 -0.73
CA ARG A 237 -5.99 12.59 -1.44
C ARG A 237 -4.79 12.83 -0.52
N ALA A 238 -4.83 13.87 0.31
CA ALA A 238 -3.80 14.14 1.30
C ALA A 238 -3.70 13.01 2.33
N ALA A 239 -4.82 12.52 2.85
CA ALA A 239 -4.85 11.38 3.78
C ALA A 239 -4.23 10.12 3.14
N PHE A 240 -4.56 9.83 1.88
CA PHE A 240 -3.99 8.68 1.16
C PHE A 240 -2.48 8.82 0.93
N LYS A 241 -2.00 10.03 0.59
CA LYS A 241 -0.56 10.27 0.47
C LYS A 241 0.16 10.05 1.80
N SER A 242 -0.41 10.54 2.91
CA SER A 242 0.14 10.31 4.25
C SER A 242 0.20 8.82 4.61
N LEU A 243 -0.78 8.02 4.19
CA LEU A 243 -0.71 6.56 4.35
C LEU A 243 0.47 5.96 3.58
N ILE A 244 0.68 6.37 2.32
CA ILE A 244 1.80 5.89 1.50
C ILE A 244 3.14 6.24 2.16
N ASP A 245 3.31 7.49 2.59
CA ASP A 245 4.54 7.96 3.26
C ASP A 245 4.78 7.15 4.55
N ALA A 246 3.75 7.01 5.40
CA ALA A 246 3.84 6.26 6.65
C ALA A 246 4.15 4.77 6.46
N LYS A 247 3.72 4.15 5.36
CA LYS A 247 4.10 2.76 5.05
C LYS A 247 5.58 2.61 4.73
N ILE A 248 6.19 3.58 4.04
CA ILE A 248 7.62 3.58 3.74
C ILE A 248 8.39 3.77 5.05
N ASP A 249 7.97 4.76 5.85
CA ASP A 249 8.55 5.04 7.17
C ASP A 249 8.48 3.78 8.06
N ALA A 250 7.35 3.07 8.09
CA ALA A 250 7.18 1.85 8.88
C ALA A 250 8.23 0.76 8.59
N TYR A 251 8.60 0.54 7.31
CA TYR A 251 9.65 -0.42 7.00
C TYR A 251 11.04 0.07 7.42
N THR A 252 11.33 1.35 7.21
CA THR A 252 12.64 1.92 7.55
C THR A 252 12.84 2.05 9.06
N GLU A 253 11.79 2.38 9.82
CA GLU A 253 11.77 2.33 11.29
C GLU A 253 11.89 0.90 11.83
N ALA A 254 11.40 -0.08 11.06
CA ALA A 254 11.60 -1.50 11.34
C ALA A 254 13.02 -1.99 11.00
N GLY A 255 13.86 -1.15 10.38
CA GLY A 255 15.28 -1.42 10.13
C GLY A 255 15.62 -1.77 8.68
N ALA A 256 14.65 -1.78 7.76
CA ALA A 256 14.94 -1.94 6.34
C ALA A 256 15.63 -0.70 5.77
N GLN A 257 16.55 -0.89 4.83
CA GLN A 257 17.17 0.23 4.12
C GLN A 257 16.21 0.84 3.09
N ALA A 258 16.37 2.13 2.79
CA ALA A 258 15.47 2.82 1.86
C ALA A 258 15.48 2.18 0.45
N GLY A 259 16.65 1.78 -0.05
CA GLY A 259 16.81 1.08 -1.34
C GLY A 259 16.11 -0.28 -1.37
N GLU A 260 16.24 -1.06 -0.28
CA GLU A 260 15.52 -2.33 -0.10
C GLU A 260 14.00 -2.13 -0.15
N VAL A 261 13.47 -1.13 0.56
CA VAL A 261 12.04 -0.82 0.59
C VAL A 261 11.52 -0.42 -0.80
N ALA A 262 12.24 0.43 -1.52
CA ALA A 262 11.85 0.83 -2.88
C ALA A 262 11.90 -0.35 -3.86
N THR A 263 12.91 -1.21 -3.75
CA THR A 263 13.05 -2.42 -4.57
C THR A 263 11.92 -3.42 -4.28
N MET A 264 11.61 -3.65 -3.00
CA MET A 264 10.49 -4.47 -2.56
C MET A 264 9.17 -3.96 -3.12
N ILE A 265 8.87 -2.67 -2.96
CA ILE A 265 7.61 -2.08 -3.48
C ILE A 265 7.55 -2.20 -5.01
N HIS A 266 8.67 -2.03 -5.71
CA HIS A 266 8.71 -2.25 -7.15
C HIS A 266 8.43 -3.72 -7.53
N MET A 267 8.98 -4.67 -6.78
CA MET A 267 8.71 -6.11 -6.95
C MET A 267 7.22 -6.43 -6.74
N GLN A 268 6.62 -5.88 -5.68
CA GLN A 268 5.19 -6.03 -5.43
C GLN A 268 4.33 -5.42 -6.56
N LYS A 269 4.71 -4.23 -7.07
CA LYS A 269 4.05 -3.57 -8.22
C LYS A 269 4.02 -4.50 -9.44
N ASN A 270 5.13 -5.16 -9.76
CA ASN A 270 5.21 -6.06 -10.91
C ASN A 270 4.41 -7.36 -10.69
N ALA A 271 4.47 -7.95 -9.49
CA ALA A 271 3.64 -9.10 -9.15
C ALA A 271 2.14 -8.77 -9.35
N LEU A 272 1.70 -7.61 -8.87
CA LEU A 272 0.33 -7.12 -9.01
C LEU A 272 -0.05 -6.89 -10.47
N HIS A 273 0.75 -6.12 -11.22
CA HIS A 273 0.48 -5.78 -12.62
C HIS A 273 0.42 -7.02 -13.52
N ASN A 274 1.37 -7.95 -13.36
CA ASN A 274 1.38 -9.19 -14.13
C ASN A 274 0.15 -10.08 -13.80
N SER A 275 -0.30 -10.08 -12.53
CA SER A 275 -1.46 -10.85 -12.08
C SER A 275 -2.78 -10.34 -12.67
N ILE A 276 -2.92 -9.04 -12.90
CA ILE A 276 -4.15 -8.43 -13.45
C ILE A 276 -4.14 -8.28 -14.98
N SER A 277 -3.13 -8.81 -15.68
CA SER A 277 -2.96 -8.66 -17.13
C SER A 277 -4.13 -9.13 -18.00
N ASN A 278 -5.03 -9.96 -17.44
CA ASN A 278 -6.25 -10.46 -18.12
C ASN A 278 -7.53 -9.69 -17.74
N GLN A 279 -7.44 -8.69 -16.86
CA GLN A 279 -8.58 -7.85 -16.46
C GLN A 279 -8.89 -6.76 -17.51
N SER A 280 -9.95 -5.99 -17.30
CA SER A 280 -10.28 -4.83 -18.14
C SER A 280 -9.14 -3.80 -18.16
N GLU A 281 -9.04 -3.01 -19.23
CA GLU A 281 -8.02 -1.95 -19.33
C GLU A 281 -8.23 -0.91 -18.22
N GLU A 282 -9.47 -0.68 -17.80
CA GLU A 282 -9.84 0.19 -16.69
C GLU A 282 -9.23 -0.28 -15.36
N ILE A 283 -9.38 -1.57 -15.02
CA ILE A 283 -8.75 -2.18 -13.84
C ILE A 283 -7.23 -2.09 -13.96
N GLN A 284 -6.67 -2.50 -15.11
CA GLN A 284 -5.22 -2.51 -15.32
C GLN A 284 -4.62 -1.11 -15.13
N ASN A 285 -5.25 -0.10 -15.71
CA ASN A 285 -4.77 1.28 -15.64
C ASN A 285 -4.91 1.86 -14.23
N SER A 286 -6.06 1.67 -13.56
CA SER A 286 -6.27 2.19 -12.20
C SER A 286 -5.28 1.57 -11.20
N VAL A 287 -5.11 0.24 -11.24
CA VAL A 287 -4.15 -0.45 -10.38
C VAL A 287 -2.71 -0.06 -10.72
N ARG A 288 -2.36 0.07 -12.01
CA ARG A 288 -1.02 0.52 -12.42
C ARG A 288 -0.72 1.92 -11.89
N ALA A 289 -1.66 2.86 -12.00
CA ALA A 289 -1.48 4.21 -11.48
C ALA A 289 -1.25 4.21 -9.97
N SER A 290 -2.12 3.53 -9.20
CA SER A 290 -2.02 3.48 -7.74
C SER A 290 -0.73 2.82 -7.26
N ALA A 291 -0.39 1.65 -7.81
CA ALA A 291 0.83 0.93 -7.45
C ALA A 291 2.10 1.70 -7.87
N SER A 292 2.06 2.40 -9.01
CA SER A 292 3.17 3.25 -9.45
C SER A 292 3.35 4.48 -8.58
N LEU A 293 2.26 5.07 -8.06
CA LEU A 293 2.36 6.18 -7.11
C LEU A 293 3.05 5.73 -5.82
N TYR A 294 2.71 4.55 -5.29
CA TYR A 294 3.40 4.01 -4.12
C TYR A 294 4.89 3.77 -4.40
N ALA A 295 5.20 3.17 -5.55
CA ALA A 295 6.56 2.88 -5.93
C ALA A 295 7.40 4.14 -6.23
N ALA A 296 6.80 5.17 -6.83
CA ALA A 296 7.43 6.47 -7.06
C ALA A 296 7.79 7.18 -5.75
N THR A 297 6.91 7.14 -4.74
CA THR A 297 7.23 7.72 -3.43
C THR A 297 8.41 6.99 -2.77
N ALA A 298 8.44 5.66 -2.84
CA ALA A 298 9.54 4.89 -2.25
C ALA A 298 10.88 5.12 -2.98
N VAL A 299 10.86 5.17 -4.31
CA VAL A 299 12.03 5.45 -5.14
C VAL A 299 12.57 6.85 -4.86
N ASP A 300 11.71 7.86 -4.81
CA ASP A 300 12.08 9.25 -4.50
C ASP A 300 12.75 9.36 -3.12
N PHE A 301 12.11 8.77 -2.09
CA PHE A 301 12.67 8.73 -0.74
C PHE A 301 14.03 8.02 -0.70
N ALA A 302 14.17 6.89 -1.38
CA ALA A 302 15.41 6.11 -1.41
C ALA A 302 16.52 6.81 -2.19
N ALA A 303 16.20 7.46 -3.32
CA ALA A 303 17.18 8.19 -4.11
C ALA A 303 17.73 9.41 -3.35
N GLN A 304 16.87 10.16 -2.64
CA GLN A 304 17.31 11.26 -1.77
C GLN A 304 18.22 10.74 -0.64
N THR A 305 17.79 9.68 0.05
CA THR A 305 18.55 9.08 1.15
C THR A 305 19.93 8.61 0.71
N ASN A 306 20.01 7.94 -0.45
CA ASN A 306 21.28 7.45 -0.99
C ASN A 306 22.15 8.59 -1.57
N ALA A 307 21.55 9.63 -2.16
CA ALA A 307 22.29 10.81 -2.59
C ALA A 307 22.97 11.50 -1.39
N GLU A 308 22.24 11.67 -0.28
CA GLU A 308 22.82 12.19 0.97
C GLU A 308 23.93 11.28 1.51
N ALA A 309 23.69 9.96 1.59
CA ALA A 309 24.65 8.99 2.10
C ALA A 309 25.92 8.90 1.27
N SER A 310 25.80 9.01 -0.06
CA SER A 310 26.94 9.03 -0.99
C SER A 310 27.81 10.28 -0.88
N GLY A 311 27.34 11.33 -0.18
CA GLY A 311 28.05 12.59 0.00
C GLY A 311 27.82 13.60 -1.13
N MET A 312 26.75 13.45 -1.90
CA MET A 312 26.34 14.47 -2.87
C MET A 312 25.97 15.79 -2.18
N SER A 313 26.01 16.87 -2.94
CA SER A 313 25.67 18.20 -2.44
C SER A 313 24.17 18.34 -2.13
N GLU A 314 23.82 19.23 -1.20
CA GLU A 314 22.42 19.59 -0.91
C GLU A 314 21.66 20.07 -2.18
N THR A 315 22.39 20.66 -3.14
CA THR A 315 21.79 21.09 -4.41
C THR A 315 21.36 19.89 -5.27
N THR A 316 22.17 18.84 -5.32
CA THR A 316 21.85 17.59 -6.04
C THR A 316 20.71 16.85 -5.35
N VAL A 317 20.74 16.73 -4.02
CA VAL A 317 19.65 16.12 -3.26
C VAL A 317 18.33 16.85 -3.49
N SER A 318 18.34 18.19 -3.48
CA SER A 318 17.14 18.99 -3.79
C SER A 318 16.64 18.77 -5.22
N ALA A 319 17.54 18.64 -6.20
CA ALA A 319 17.16 18.39 -7.59
C ALA A 319 16.52 17.00 -7.76
N ILE A 320 17.04 15.99 -7.05
CA ILE A 320 16.44 14.64 -7.00
C ILE A 320 15.03 14.70 -6.39
N ALA A 321 14.87 15.45 -5.29
CA ALA A 321 13.57 15.63 -4.64
C ALA A 321 12.55 16.35 -5.54
N ASP A 322 12.99 17.37 -6.30
CA ASP A 322 12.16 18.07 -7.28
C ASP A 322 11.73 17.11 -8.41
N ALA A 323 12.66 16.32 -8.95
CA ALA A 323 12.36 15.29 -9.95
C ALA A 323 11.33 14.26 -9.43
N GLY A 324 11.46 13.84 -8.17
CA GLY A 324 10.52 12.92 -7.54
C GLY A 324 9.12 13.53 -7.34
N ALA A 325 9.04 14.83 -7.02
CA ALA A 325 7.78 15.56 -6.94
C ALA A 325 7.09 15.66 -8.31
N ASP A 326 7.85 15.89 -9.38
CA ASP A 326 7.35 15.89 -10.75
C ASP A 326 6.86 14.50 -11.17
N LEU A 327 7.63 13.44 -10.91
CA LEU A 327 7.22 12.04 -11.15
C LEU A 327 5.86 11.71 -10.53
N LYS A 328 5.68 12.02 -9.23
CA LYS A 328 4.42 11.77 -8.52
C LYS A 328 3.27 12.56 -9.13
N THR A 329 3.51 13.81 -9.51
CA THR A 329 2.51 14.68 -10.15
C THR A 329 2.10 14.13 -11.52
N GLU A 330 3.04 13.65 -12.31
CA GLU A 330 2.77 13.05 -13.63
C GLU A 330 1.96 11.75 -13.51
N ILE A 331 2.29 10.87 -12.55
CA ILE A 331 1.53 9.65 -12.29
C ILE A 331 0.10 9.98 -11.83
N GLU A 332 -0.07 10.94 -10.91
CA GLU A 332 -1.39 11.38 -10.43
C GLU A 332 -2.26 11.98 -11.55
N ALA A 333 -1.64 12.64 -12.55
CA ALA A 333 -2.33 13.21 -13.69
C ALA A 333 -2.55 12.20 -14.83
N SER A 334 -1.88 11.05 -14.79
CA SER A 334 -1.96 10.02 -15.83
C SER A 334 -3.31 9.32 -15.85
N SER A 335 -3.63 8.71 -16.99
CA SER A 335 -4.74 7.76 -17.08
C SER A 335 -4.40 6.38 -16.50
N GLY A 336 -3.15 6.18 -16.07
CA GLY A 336 -2.61 4.88 -15.68
C GLY A 336 -2.17 4.00 -16.85
N ALA A 337 -2.24 4.47 -18.10
CA ALA A 337 -1.75 3.73 -19.26
C ALA A 337 -0.24 3.44 -19.15
N SER A 338 0.19 2.23 -19.56
CA SER A 338 1.59 1.79 -19.42
C SER A 338 2.57 2.82 -19.96
N SER A 339 2.39 3.26 -21.20
CA SER A 339 3.27 4.23 -21.84
C SER A 339 3.34 5.60 -21.13
N GLU A 340 2.30 6.01 -20.40
CA GLU A 340 2.32 7.27 -19.63
C GLU A 340 3.12 7.11 -18.34
N ILE A 341 2.95 5.98 -17.65
CA ILE A 341 3.72 5.64 -16.45
C ILE A 341 5.20 5.45 -16.79
N GLU A 342 5.49 4.72 -17.86
CA GLU A 342 6.85 4.48 -18.38
C GLU A 342 7.55 5.80 -18.71
N ALA A 343 6.87 6.70 -19.41
CA ALA A 343 7.40 8.01 -19.75
C ALA A 343 7.70 8.88 -18.51
N ALA A 344 6.88 8.80 -17.46
CA ALA A 344 7.11 9.55 -16.22
C ALA A 344 8.37 9.05 -15.49
N PHE A 345 8.55 7.73 -15.40
CA PHE A 345 9.76 7.15 -14.80
C PHE A 345 11.03 7.41 -15.64
N GLU A 346 10.93 7.41 -16.97
CA GLU A 346 12.05 7.77 -17.85
C GLU A 346 12.44 9.25 -17.67
N ALA A 347 11.46 10.15 -17.54
CA ALA A 347 11.73 11.57 -17.24
C ALA A 347 12.42 11.72 -15.87
N TYR A 348 11.95 11.01 -14.84
CA TYR A 348 12.60 10.97 -13.54
C TYR A 348 14.05 10.47 -13.62
N HIS A 349 14.28 9.38 -14.35
CA HIS A 349 15.62 8.86 -14.59
C HIS A 349 16.54 9.92 -15.20
N GLU A 350 16.10 10.60 -16.27
CA GLU A 350 16.89 11.63 -16.95
C GLU A 350 17.24 12.81 -16.03
N GLU A 351 16.29 13.26 -15.20
CA GLU A 351 16.49 14.37 -14.26
C GLU A 351 17.43 13.99 -13.11
N VAL A 352 17.28 12.80 -12.52
CA VAL A 352 18.20 12.32 -11.46
C VAL A 352 19.60 12.13 -12.00
N ARG A 353 19.77 11.51 -13.18
CA ARG A 353 21.08 11.38 -13.83
C ARG A 353 21.70 12.76 -14.07
N THR A 354 20.92 13.70 -14.59
CA THR A 354 21.37 15.08 -14.84
C THR A 354 21.77 15.78 -13.54
N ALA A 355 21.06 15.56 -12.44
CA ALA A 355 21.43 16.08 -11.13
C ALA A 355 22.80 15.53 -10.67
N MET A 356 23.00 14.22 -10.79
CA MET A 356 24.28 13.56 -10.45
C MET A 356 25.44 14.05 -11.33
N GLU A 357 25.22 14.21 -12.64
CA GLU A 357 26.22 14.75 -13.58
C GLU A 357 26.69 16.17 -13.21
N ASN A 358 25.79 16.97 -12.61
CA ASN A 358 26.08 18.34 -12.22
C ASN A 358 26.68 18.45 -10.80
N ASP A 359 26.76 17.34 -10.05
CA ASP A 359 27.35 17.35 -8.73
C ASP A 359 28.86 17.57 -8.81
N SER A 360 29.39 18.48 -7.99
CA SER A 360 30.81 18.82 -8.02
C SER A 360 31.74 17.72 -7.49
N ASN A 361 31.18 16.74 -6.78
CA ASN A 361 31.93 15.64 -6.16
C ASN A 361 32.10 14.45 -7.10
N VAL A 362 31.46 14.47 -8.28
CA VAL A 362 31.51 13.36 -9.25
C VAL A 362 31.94 13.86 -10.62
N GLU A 363 32.74 13.08 -11.34
CA GLU A 363 33.02 13.37 -12.74
C GLU A 363 31.81 12.98 -13.60
N ALA A 364 31.17 13.96 -14.24
CA ALA A 364 29.97 13.75 -15.06
C ALA A 364 30.08 12.58 -16.06
N GLN A 365 31.24 12.39 -16.68
CA GLN A 365 31.44 11.31 -17.66
C GLN A 365 31.35 9.92 -17.01
N VAL A 366 31.70 9.77 -15.73
CA VAL A 366 31.57 8.51 -15.00
C VAL A 366 30.09 8.13 -14.85
N ILE A 367 29.24 9.11 -14.51
CA ILE A 367 27.79 8.92 -14.42
C ILE A 367 27.22 8.48 -15.77
N VAL A 368 27.60 9.18 -16.84
CA VAL A 368 27.16 8.87 -18.21
C VAL A 368 27.62 7.47 -18.66
N ASP A 369 28.86 7.10 -18.35
CA ASP A 369 29.42 5.80 -18.77
C ASP A 369 28.74 4.63 -18.04
N ILE A 370 28.48 4.75 -16.73
CA ILE A 370 27.76 3.73 -15.94
C ILE A 370 26.34 3.57 -16.48
N ASP A 371 25.62 4.69 -16.63
CA ASP A 371 24.24 4.69 -17.11
C ASP A 371 24.12 4.05 -18.51
N ALA A 372 25.05 4.41 -19.41
CA ALA A 372 25.08 3.87 -20.76
C ALA A 372 25.35 2.36 -20.81
N GLU A 373 26.17 1.81 -19.91
CA GLU A 373 26.44 0.36 -19.87
C GLU A 373 25.23 -0.41 -19.31
N ILE A 374 24.61 0.09 -18.24
CA ILE A 374 23.37 -0.48 -17.66
C ILE A 374 22.25 -0.54 -18.70
N ASN A 375 22.08 0.55 -19.47
CA ASN A 375 21.07 0.70 -20.51
C ASN A 375 21.48 0.18 -21.90
N SER A 376 22.67 -0.41 -22.02
CA SER A 376 23.16 -0.92 -23.30
C SER A 376 22.35 -2.13 -23.79
N ASN A 377 22.45 -2.45 -25.08
CA ASN A 377 21.88 -3.68 -25.62
C ASN A 377 22.54 -4.90 -24.97
N GLY A 378 21.79 -5.62 -24.14
CA GLY A 378 22.30 -6.75 -23.37
C GLY A 378 22.89 -6.37 -22.00
N GLY A 379 22.80 -5.09 -21.61
CA GLY A 379 23.11 -4.61 -20.26
C GLY A 379 22.10 -5.07 -19.22
N ALA A 380 22.33 -4.69 -17.96
CA ALA A 380 21.55 -5.16 -16.82
C ALA A 380 20.05 -4.88 -16.97
N LYS A 381 19.67 -3.66 -17.40
CA LYS A 381 18.26 -3.28 -17.60
C LYS A 381 17.57 -4.15 -18.64
N PHE A 382 18.21 -4.36 -19.80
CA PHE A 382 17.69 -5.22 -20.86
C PHE A 382 17.48 -6.66 -20.40
N VAL A 383 18.40 -7.21 -19.59
CA VAL A 383 18.27 -8.57 -19.05
C VAL A 383 17.10 -8.65 -18.06
N PHE A 384 16.98 -7.65 -17.18
CA PHE A 384 15.91 -7.53 -16.19
C PHE A 384 14.52 -7.47 -16.85
N GLU A 385 14.31 -6.56 -17.80
CA GLU A 385 13.04 -6.38 -18.52
C GLU A 385 12.57 -7.66 -19.22
N ASN A 386 13.50 -8.39 -19.85
CA ASN A 386 13.19 -9.65 -20.52
C ASN A 386 12.84 -10.77 -19.53
N ALA A 387 13.41 -10.74 -18.33
CA ALA A 387 13.19 -11.76 -17.33
C ALA A 387 11.89 -11.56 -16.55
N ILE A 388 11.53 -10.31 -16.24
CA ILE A 388 10.39 -9.98 -15.36
C ILE A 388 9.02 -10.05 -16.06
N SER A 389 8.99 -9.98 -17.39
CA SER A 389 7.75 -9.93 -18.17
C SER A 389 6.83 -11.13 -17.88
N GLY A 390 5.63 -10.86 -17.34
CA GLY A 390 4.61 -11.87 -17.05
C GLY A 390 4.92 -12.78 -15.85
N VAL A 391 5.95 -12.48 -15.05
CA VAL A 391 6.29 -13.25 -13.86
C VAL A 391 5.42 -12.83 -12.67
N ILE A 392 4.78 -13.80 -12.03
CA ILE A 392 3.97 -13.60 -10.81
C ILE A 392 4.48 -14.42 -9.61
N ASP A 393 5.41 -15.35 -9.84
CA ASP A 393 5.98 -16.19 -8.78
C ASP A 393 6.98 -15.38 -7.96
N ALA A 394 6.74 -15.25 -6.65
CA ALA A 394 7.52 -14.39 -5.77
C ALA A 394 9.01 -14.78 -5.73
N ASN A 395 9.33 -16.08 -5.71
CA ASN A 395 10.70 -16.56 -5.68
C ASN A 395 11.44 -16.22 -6.97
N LEU A 396 10.81 -16.44 -8.12
CA LEU A 396 11.40 -16.07 -9.41
C LEU A 396 11.56 -14.55 -9.53
N LEU A 397 10.60 -13.77 -9.03
CA LEU A 397 10.77 -12.32 -8.94
C LEU A 397 11.99 -11.96 -8.08
N GLY A 398 12.12 -12.52 -6.87
CA GLY A 398 13.28 -12.32 -6.01
C GLY A 398 14.60 -12.57 -6.75
N ASP A 399 14.77 -13.75 -7.35
CA ASP A 399 15.95 -14.12 -8.13
C ASP A 399 16.28 -13.13 -9.26
N ILE A 400 15.25 -12.60 -9.94
CA ILE A 400 15.41 -11.61 -11.03
C ILE A 400 15.92 -10.28 -10.47
N TYR A 401 15.36 -9.81 -9.35
CA TYR A 401 15.78 -8.57 -8.72
C TYR A 401 17.20 -8.68 -8.16
N THR A 402 17.54 -9.75 -7.44
CA THR A 402 18.92 -9.99 -6.96
C THR A 402 19.91 -10.01 -8.12
N THR A 403 19.55 -10.63 -9.26
CA THR A 403 20.42 -10.66 -10.44
C THR A 403 20.63 -9.25 -11.02
N PHE A 404 19.58 -8.43 -11.05
CA PHE A 404 19.65 -7.06 -11.54
C PHE A 404 20.50 -6.17 -10.62
N THR A 405 20.23 -6.16 -9.32
CA THR A 405 20.96 -5.35 -8.34
C THR A 405 22.44 -5.69 -8.34
N SER A 406 22.80 -6.97 -8.24
CA SER A 406 24.20 -7.42 -8.30
C SER A 406 24.90 -7.06 -9.62
N SER A 407 24.16 -7.01 -10.74
CA SER A 407 24.74 -6.61 -12.04
C SER A 407 25.02 -5.10 -12.09
N VAL A 408 24.14 -4.27 -11.52
CA VAL A 408 24.36 -2.82 -11.42
C VAL A 408 25.48 -2.49 -10.44
N GLU A 409 25.49 -3.10 -9.27
CA GLU A 409 26.58 -3.00 -8.28
C GLU A 409 27.94 -3.32 -8.92
N SER A 410 28.02 -4.44 -9.65
CA SER A 410 29.24 -4.84 -10.35
C SER A 410 29.72 -3.79 -11.37
N GLU A 411 28.80 -3.12 -12.07
CA GLU A 411 29.17 -2.06 -13.02
C GLU A 411 29.72 -0.83 -12.29
N VAL A 412 29.06 -0.39 -11.21
CA VAL A 412 29.52 0.73 -10.39
C VAL A 412 30.88 0.43 -9.73
N GLU A 413 31.05 -0.76 -9.15
CA GLU A 413 32.32 -1.21 -8.56
C GLU A 413 33.47 -1.22 -9.57
N SER A 414 33.19 -1.55 -10.84
CA SER A 414 34.18 -1.53 -11.91
C SER A 414 34.77 -0.13 -12.16
N ARG A 415 34.06 0.92 -11.72
CA ARG A 415 34.44 2.35 -11.80
C ARG A 415 34.90 2.94 -10.46
N SER A 416 35.15 2.10 -9.46
CA SER A 416 35.56 2.54 -8.12
C SER A 416 36.80 3.46 -8.09
N GLU A 417 37.75 3.29 -9.03
CA GLU A 417 38.92 4.17 -9.14
C GLU A 417 38.57 5.62 -9.56
N ASP A 418 37.40 5.82 -10.18
CA ASP A 418 36.91 7.12 -10.63
C ASP A 418 35.90 7.74 -9.62
N LEU A 419 35.48 6.98 -8.59
CA LEU A 419 34.47 7.34 -7.59
C LEU A 419 35.03 7.42 -6.14
N VAL A 420 36.35 7.56 -5.99
CA VAL A 420 37.12 7.35 -4.73
C VAL A 420 36.61 8.09 -3.48
N GLU A 421 35.88 9.20 -3.63
CA GLU A 421 35.39 10.02 -2.51
C GLU A 421 33.92 9.76 -2.15
N LEU A 422 33.20 8.94 -2.93
CA LEU A 422 31.79 8.62 -2.71
C LEU A 422 31.61 7.25 -2.07
N ASP A 423 30.46 7.08 -1.43
CA ASP A 423 29.98 5.75 -1.04
C ASP A 423 29.48 5.00 -2.28
N LEU A 424 30.22 3.95 -2.69
CA LEU A 424 29.91 3.16 -3.89
C LEU A 424 28.59 2.40 -3.75
N GLU A 425 28.24 1.98 -2.53
CA GLU A 425 27.01 1.24 -2.26
C GLU A 425 25.81 2.16 -2.48
N ALA A 426 25.84 3.35 -1.87
CA ALA A 426 24.79 4.35 -2.08
C ALA A 426 24.70 4.82 -3.55
N MET A 427 25.83 4.92 -4.26
CA MET A 427 25.84 5.22 -5.70
C MET A 427 25.19 4.11 -6.53
N ALA A 428 25.49 2.84 -6.24
CA ALA A 428 24.87 1.70 -6.91
C ALA A 428 23.36 1.67 -6.67
N GLU A 429 22.93 1.95 -5.44
CA GLU A 429 21.51 2.05 -5.09
C GLU A 429 20.78 3.11 -5.93
N ILE A 430 21.35 4.31 -6.11
CA ILE A 430 20.72 5.32 -6.99
C ILE A 430 20.58 4.78 -8.42
N PHE A 431 21.62 4.14 -8.97
CA PHE A 431 21.57 3.56 -10.31
C PHE A 431 20.57 2.40 -10.44
N ILE A 432 20.44 1.57 -9.40
CA ILE A 432 19.40 0.52 -9.33
C ILE A 432 18.04 1.21 -9.43
N LEU A 433 17.75 2.16 -8.54
CA LEU A 433 16.45 2.82 -8.41
C LEU A 433 15.98 3.49 -9.70
N ILE A 434 16.84 4.27 -10.36
CA ILE A 434 16.47 4.97 -11.61
C ILE A 434 16.35 4.02 -12.81
N ASN A 435 16.88 2.79 -12.72
CA ASN A 435 16.81 1.79 -13.80
C ASN A 435 15.83 0.64 -13.52
N LEU A 436 15.13 0.65 -12.38
CA LEU A 436 14.09 -0.33 -12.06
C LEU A 436 12.90 -0.26 -13.03
N TYR A 437 12.68 0.89 -13.67
CA TYR A 437 11.48 1.15 -14.47
C TYR A 437 11.80 1.21 -15.96
N SER A 438 10.87 0.66 -16.74
CA SER A 438 10.91 0.53 -18.20
C SER A 438 9.54 0.85 -18.76
#